data_AF-A0A2A5EMH0-F1
#
_entry.id   AF-A0A2A5EMH0-F1
#
_cell.length_a   1.000
_cell.length_b   1.000
_cell.length_c   1.000
_cell.angle_alpha   90.00
_cell.angle_beta   90.00
_cell.angle_gamma   90.00
#
_symmetry.space_group_name_H-M   'P 1'
#
loop_
_entity.id
_entity.type
_entity.pdbx_description
1 polymer ?
#
loop_
_entity_poly.entity_id
_entity_poly.type
_entity_poly.pdbx_seq_one_letter_code
_entity_poly.pdbx_strand_id
1 'polypeptide(L)' 'MTTAREIATRTMDAALAEAETANVAADAVARVMLEKVLHIYKQTRSIEDISSELISTAENLDPDTDYAFMRP' A
#
# COMPACT_ATOMS: atom_id res chain seq x y z
N MET A 1 21.54 -5.84 -2.08
CA MET A 1 20.47 -6.68 -2.66
C MET A 1 19.18 -5.91 -2.49
N THR A 2 18.38 -5.77 -3.55
CA THR A 2 17.09 -5.06 -3.45
C THR A 2 16.06 -5.93 -2.73
N THR A 3 15.34 -5.38 -1.76
CA THR A 3 14.30 -6.08 -0.99
C THR A 3 12.90 -5.81 -1.54
N ALA A 4 11.93 -6.67 -1.20
CA ALA A 4 10.53 -6.47 -1.55
C ALA A 4 9.98 -5.13 -1.00
N ARG A 5 10.40 -4.75 0.22
CA ARG A 5 10.05 -3.47 0.84
C ARG A 5 10.55 -2.30 0.00
N GLU A 6 11.83 -2.31 -0.40
CA GLU A 6 12.41 -1.24 -1.22
C GLU A 6 11.70 -1.07 -2.58
N ILE A 7 11.29 -2.19 -3.21
CA ILE A 7 10.54 -2.14 -4.47
C ILE A 7 9.15 -1.54 -4.22
N ALA A 8 8.41 -2.05 -3.24
CA ALA A 8 7.04 -1.62 -2.96
C ALA A 8 6.97 -0.14 -2.51
N THR A 9 7.87 0.28 -1.60
CA THR A 9 7.96 1.68 -1.15
C THR A 9 8.21 2.61 -2.33
N ARG A 10 9.24 2.33 -3.14
CA ARG A 10 9.54 3.17 -4.32
C ARG A 10 8.37 3.26 -5.30
N THR A 11 7.66 2.15 -5.51
CA THR A 11 6.48 2.14 -6.40
C THR A 11 5.31 2.94 -5.81
N MET A 12 5.06 2.85 -4.50
CA MET A 12 4.04 3.65 -3.81
C MET A 12 4.38 5.15 -3.90
N ASP A 13 5.61 5.52 -3.54
CA ASP A 13 6.06 6.92 -3.56
C ASP A 13 5.92 7.55 -4.96
N ALA A 14 6.34 6.83 -6.00
CA ALA A 14 6.23 7.29 -7.37
C ALA A 14 4.77 7.51 -7.80
N ALA A 15 3.87 6.60 -7.44
CA ALA A 15 2.46 6.72 -7.77
C ALA A 15 1.77 7.88 -7.02
N LEU A 16 2.15 8.13 -5.76
CA LEU A 16 1.61 9.25 -4.99
C LEU A 16 2.11 10.60 -5.53
N ALA A 17 3.37 10.70 -5.94
CA ALA A 17 3.90 11.89 -6.59
C ALA A 17 3.22 12.19 -7.96
N GLU A 18 2.93 11.14 -8.74
CA GLU A 18 2.15 11.26 -9.98
C GLU A 18 0.71 11.72 -9.68
N ALA A 19 0.09 11.16 -8.65
CA ALA A 19 -1.27 11.52 -8.23
C ALA A 19 -1.37 12.98 -7.80
N GLU A 20 -0.39 13.48 -7.05
CA GLU A 20 -0.30 14.88 -6.65
C GLU A 20 -0.24 15.79 -7.88
N THR A 21 0.62 15.46 -8.85
CA THR A 21 0.76 16.21 -10.11
C THR A 21 -0.54 16.20 -10.93
N ALA A 22 -1.28 15.08 -10.89
CA ALA A 22 -2.54 14.90 -11.59
C ALA A 22 -3.78 15.41 -10.80
N ASN A 23 -3.58 15.98 -9.60
CA ASN A 23 -4.66 16.37 -8.68
C ASN A 23 -5.65 15.22 -8.38
N VAL A 24 -5.12 14.01 -8.25
CA VAL A 24 -5.83 12.79 -7.86
C VAL A 24 -5.58 12.53 -6.37
N ALA A 25 -6.64 12.22 -5.63
CA ALA A 25 -6.54 11.96 -4.20
C ALA A 25 -5.68 10.72 -3.89
N ALA A 26 -4.75 10.85 -2.94
CA ALA A 26 -3.90 9.74 -2.47
C ALA A 26 -4.71 8.51 -2.00
N ASP A 27 -5.82 8.73 -1.29
CA ASP A 27 -6.75 7.67 -0.86
C ASP A 27 -7.34 6.89 -2.05
N ALA A 28 -7.62 7.56 -3.18
CA ALA A 28 -8.11 6.89 -4.38
C ALA A 28 -7.04 5.95 -4.97
N VAL A 29 -5.78 6.40 -5.01
CA VAL A 29 -4.65 5.57 -5.46
C VAL A 29 -4.43 4.39 -4.51
N ALA A 30 -4.43 4.63 -3.20
CA ALA A 30 -4.25 3.59 -2.19
C ALA A 30 -5.32 2.49 -2.30
N ARG A 31 -6.60 2.86 -2.49
CA ARG A 31 -7.69 1.88 -2.68
C ARG A 31 -7.50 1.03 -3.92
N VAL A 32 -7.09 1.63 -5.04
CA VAL A 32 -6.82 0.88 -6.28
C VAL A 32 -5.60 -0.04 -6.11
N MET A 33 -4.54 0.42 -5.42
CA MET A 33 -3.40 -0.44 -5.14
C MET A 33 -3.77 -1.62 -4.24
N LEU A 34 -4.58 -1.40 -3.21
CA LEU A 34 -5.10 -2.49 -2.37
C LEU A 34 -5.89 -3.50 -3.20
N GLU A 35 -6.74 -3.06 -4.14
CA GLU A 35 -7.43 -3.97 -5.07
C GLU A 35 -6.44 -4.85 -5.85
N LYS A 36 -5.33 -4.28 -6.35
CA LYS A 36 -4.30 -5.06 -7.08
C LYS A 36 -3.59 -6.06 -6.17
N VAL A 37 -3.30 -5.68 -4.93
CA VAL A 37 -2.74 -6.60 -3.92
C VAL A 37 -3.71 -7.76 -3.66
N LEU A 38 -5.00 -7.47 -3.47
CA LEU A 38 -6.01 -8.50 -3.24
C LEU A 38 -6.18 -9.42 -4.45
N HIS A 39 -6.06 -8.91 -5.66
CA HIS A 39 -6.06 -9.73 -6.87
C HIS A 39 -4.91 -10.74 -6.86
N ILE A 40 -3.70 -10.34 -6.43
CA ILE A 40 -2.54 -11.23 -6.29
C ILE A 40 -2.79 -12.26 -5.17
N TYR A 41 -3.25 -11.82 -4.00
CA TYR A 41 -3.45 -12.73 -2.86
C TYR A 41 -4.49 -13.82 -3.16
N LYS A 42 -5.57 -13.47 -3.87
CA LYS A 42 -6.61 -14.44 -4.26
C LYS A 42 -6.11 -15.55 -5.19
N GLN A 43 -4.91 -15.43 -5.77
CA GLN A 43 -4.33 -16.49 -6.60
C GLN A 43 -3.84 -17.68 -5.77
N THR A 44 -3.48 -17.46 -4.51
CA THR A 44 -2.79 -18.46 -3.68
C THR A 44 -3.29 -18.56 -2.23
N ARG A 45 -4.11 -17.60 -1.77
CA ARG A 45 -4.63 -17.54 -0.39
C ARG A 45 -6.15 -17.67 -0.35
N SER A 46 -6.66 -18.22 0.74
CA SER A 46 -8.10 -18.23 1.04
C SER A 46 -8.59 -16.83 1.43
N ILE A 47 -9.90 -16.60 1.43
CA ILE A 47 -10.47 -15.31 1.86
C ILE A 47 -10.24 -15.10 3.36
N GLU A 48 -10.26 -16.17 4.14
CA GLU A 48 -10.01 -16.18 5.57
C GLU A 48 -8.57 -15.76 5.89
N ASP A 49 -7.58 -16.29 5.16
CA ASP A 49 -6.17 -15.92 5.31
C ASP A 49 -5.93 -14.47 4.91
N ILE A 50 -6.55 -14.02 3.82
CA ILE A 50 -6.47 -12.62 3.36
C ILE A 50 -7.04 -11.69 4.42
N SER A 51 -8.22 -12.00 4.95
CA SER A 51 -8.88 -11.18 5.97
C SER A 51 -8.05 -11.09 7.24
N SER A 52 -7.47 -12.21 7.68
CA SER A 52 -6.62 -12.28 8.86
C SER A 52 -5.34 -11.46 8.69
N GLU A 53 -4.70 -11.53 7.52
CA GLU A 53 -3.52 -10.72 7.17
C GLU A 53 -3.84 -9.22 7.19
N LEU A 54 -4.97 -8.80 6.61
CA LEU A 54 -5.36 -7.38 6.57
C LEU A 54 -5.61 -6.82 7.96
N ILE A 55 -6.31 -7.57 8.82
CA ILE A 55 -6.57 -7.18 10.21
C ILE A 55 -5.24 -7.06 10.96
N SER A 56 -4.41 -8.10 10.89
CA SER A 56 -3.08 -8.12 11.52
C SER A 56 -2.22 -6.93 11.05
N THR A 57 -2.19 -6.67 9.75
CA THR A 57 -1.44 -5.53 9.18
C THR A 57 -1.99 -4.21 9.70
N ALA A 58 -3.31 -4.00 9.67
CA ALA A 58 -3.92 -2.76 10.13
C ALA A 58 -3.69 -2.50 11.63
N GLU A 59 -3.68 -3.55 12.46
CA GLU A 59 -3.42 -3.45 13.90
C GLU A 59 -1.94 -3.20 14.23
N ASN A 60 -1.02 -3.61 13.35
CA ASN A 60 0.43 -3.55 13.56
C ASN A 60 1.13 -2.54 12.63
N LEU A 61 0.39 -1.66 11.96
CA LEU A 61 0.97 -0.53 11.24
C LEU A 61 1.74 0.33 12.26
N ASP A 62 3.05 0.42 12.07
CA ASP A 62 3.92 1.21 12.93
C ASP A 62 3.53 2.70 12.80
N PRO A 63 3.01 3.33 13.87
CA PRO A 63 2.55 4.72 13.82
C PRO A 63 3.69 5.72 13.56
N ASP A 64 4.96 5.31 13.73
CA ASP A 64 6.12 6.16 13.50
C ASP A 64 6.65 6.08 12.05
N THR A 65 6.09 5.22 11.20
CA THR A 65 6.56 5.04 9.80
C THR A 65 5.75 5.82 8.76
N ASP A 66 4.48 6.15 9.02
CA ASP A 66 3.60 6.77 8.03
C ASP A 66 3.44 8.29 8.24
N TYR A 67 3.58 9.05 7.13
CA TYR A 67 3.34 10.50 6.97
C TYR A 67 4.49 11.50 7.14
N ALA A 68 5.75 11.09 7.27
CA ALA A 68 6.87 12.06 7.14
C ALA A 68 6.97 12.69 5.72
N PHE A 69 6.32 12.10 4.71
CA PHE A 69 6.29 12.59 3.33
C PHE A 69 5.10 13.49 2.97
N MET A 70 4.23 13.85 3.92
CA MET A 70 3.14 14.82 3.73
C MET A 70 3.36 16.10 4.53
N ARG A 71 4.61 16.60 4.59
CA ARG A 71 4.83 18.01 4.93
C ARG A 71 5.07 18.78 3.62
N PRO A 72 4.25 19.78 3.31
CA PRO A 72 4.48 20.65 2.15
C PRO A 72 5.80 21.41 2.25
#